data_AF-A0A7X9ZXX7-F1
#
_entry.id   AF-A0A7X9ZXX7-F1
#
_cell.length_a   1.000
_cell.length_b   1.000
_cell.length_c   1.000
_cell.angle_alpha   90.00
_cell.angle_beta   90.00
_cell.angle_gamma   90.00
#
_symmetry.space_group_name_H-M   'P 1'
#
loop_
_entity.id
_entity.type
_entity.pdbx_description
1 polymer ?
#
loop_
_entity_poly.entity_id
_entity_poly.type
_entity_poly.pdbx_seq_one_letter_code
_entity_poly.pdbx_strand_id
1 'polypeptide(L)'
;MEMQTLKSNDTDWTVEEECGVCRVTYSIYSNFPSMPSAQALNVETGEFFTFDRVRSLPTGYAMAEALGYDWACNCRGRPQKRFDEQFTLRDDNGRLFANVRYRIDTGGGKFINGTTDATGRTLRVRSRVALGLRIYASGAIGNE
;
A
#
# COMPACT_ATOMS: atom_id res chain seq x y z
N MET A 1 21.92 -29.11 -17.91
CA MET A 1 21.15 -28.49 -16.82
C MET A 1 20.33 -27.37 -17.44
N GLU A 2 19.04 -27.61 -17.65
CA GLU A 2 18.13 -26.63 -18.25
C GLU A 2 17.78 -25.55 -17.23
N MET A 3 17.92 -24.29 -17.65
CA MET A 3 17.56 -23.12 -16.87
C MET A 3 16.08 -22.85 -17.11
N GLN A 4 15.22 -23.27 -16.17
CA GLN A 4 13.79 -23.03 -16.26
C GLN A 4 13.49 -21.57 -15.94
N THR A 5 13.12 -20.82 -16.98
CA THR A 5 12.58 -19.46 -16.90
C THR A 5 11.27 -19.49 -16.13
N LEU A 6 11.31 -19.12 -14.85
CA LEU A 6 10.11 -18.85 -14.05
C LEU A 6 9.41 -17.61 -14.60
N LYS A 7 8.36 -17.83 -15.40
CA LYS A 7 7.36 -16.81 -15.73
C LYS A 7 6.57 -16.52 -14.45
N SER A 8 6.86 -15.41 -13.77
CA SER A 8 6.01 -14.91 -12.68
C SER A 8 4.75 -14.29 -13.29
N ASN A 9 3.60 -14.92 -13.01
CA ASN A 9 2.29 -14.34 -13.31
C ASN A 9 2.03 -13.18 -12.34
N ASP A 10 1.94 -11.98 -12.91
CA ASP A 10 1.83 -10.71 -12.20
C ASP A 10 0.40 -10.47 -11.69
N THR A 11 0.17 -10.79 -10.42
CA THR A 11 -0.55 -9.91 -9.46
C THR A 11 -0.32 -10.50 -8.08
N ASP A 12 0.89 -10.22 -7.62
CA ASP A 12 1.45 -10.60 -6.35
C ASP A 12 0.68 -9.91 -5.21
N TRP A 13 -0.05 -10.69 -4.42
CA TRP A 13 -0.63 -10.24 -3.16
C TRP A 13 0.39 -10.50 -2.06
N THR A 14 1.40 -9.65 -1.98
CA THR A 14 2.42 -9.76 -0.93
C THR A 14 2.01 -8.94 0.29
N VAL A 15 2.10 -9.57 1.47
CA VAL A 15 2.41 -8.85 2.71
C VAL A 15 3.88 -8.41 2.57
N GLU A 16 4.11 -7.47 1.65
CA GLU A 16 5.41 -6.89 1.40
C GLU A 16 5.76 -6.11 2.66
N GLU A 17 6.83 -6.50 3.38
CA GLU A 17 7.36 -5.69 4.47
C GLU A 17 7.54 -4.28 3.94
N GLU A 18 6.75 -3.36 4.48
CA GLU A 18 6.53 -2.07 3.84
C GLU A 18 7.79 -1.22 3.97
N CYS A 19 8.67 -1.26 2.96
CA CYS A 19 9.92 -0.52 2.87
C CYS A 19 9.66 1.00 2.89
N GLY A 20 9.60 1.58 4.10
CA GLY A 20 9.01 2.90 4.39
C GLY A 20 9.83 4.13 3.95
N VAL A 21 10.94 3.94 3.25
CA VAL A 21 11.94 4.99 2.98
C VAL A 21 11.32 6.25 2.40
N CYS A 22 10.60 6.19 1.29
CA CYS A 22 10.02 7.40 0.70
C CYS A 22 9.01 8.12 1.60
N ARG A 23 8.24 7.38 2.42
CA ARG A 23 7.35 8.00 3.42
C ARG A 23 8.15 8.71 4.51
N VAL A 24 9.16 8.03 5.04
CA VAL A 24 10.03 8.56 6.11
C VAL A 24 10.81 9.77 5.60
N THR A 25 11.42 9.67 4.42
CA THR A 25 12.09 10.77 3.72
C THR A 25 11.16 11.97 3.60
N TYR A 26 9.95 11.79 3.05
CA TYR A 26 9.00 12.90 2.95
C TYR A 26 8.69 13.50 4.31
N SER A 27 8.39 12.68 5.31
CA SER A 27 8.08 13.13 6.68
C SER A 27 9.22 13.91 7.33
N ILE A 28 10.48 13.54 7.05
CA ILE A 28 11.65 14.25 7.57
C ILE A 28 11.76 15.59 6.85
N TYR A 29 11.94 15.58 5.53
CA TYR A 29 12.32 16.79 4.81
C TYR A 29 11.19 17.83 4.69
N SER A 30 9.91 17.40 4.63
CA SER A 30 8.77 18.34 4.59
C SER A 30 8.59 19.12 5.90
N ASN A 31 8.97 18.52 7.04
CA ASN A 31 8.84 19.14 8.36
C ASN A 31 10.14 19.78 8.87
N PHE A 32 11.27 19.48 8.23
CA PHE A 32 12.54 20.08 8.60
C PHE A 32 12.52 21.60 8.34
N PRO A 33 13.07 22.42 9.24
CA PRO A 33 13.20 23.86 9.02
C PRO A 33 14.13 24.15 7.83
N SER A 34 14.02 25.36 7.27
CA SER A 34 14.98 25.83 6.27
C SER A 34 16.36 25.95 6.91
N MET A 35 17.35 25.41 6.19
CA MET A 35 18.75 25.45 6.58
C MET A 35 19.56 25.92 5.37
N PRO A 36 19.62 27.25 5.12
CA PRO A 36 20.19 27.79 3.88
C PRO A 36 21.69 27.53 3.71
N SER A 37 22.41 27.25 4.80
CA SER A 37 23.83 26.87 4.78
C SER A 37 24.06 25.35 4.71
N ALA A 38 23.01 24.53 4.84
CA ALA A 38 23.15 23.07 4.81
C ALA A 38 23.18 22.55 3.37
N GLN A 39 24.01 21.53 3.16
CA GLN A 39 24.08 20.80 1.90
C GLN A 39 23.59 19.38 2.08
N ALA A 40 22.95 18.86 1.03
CA ALA A 40 22.63 17.46 0.87
C ALA A 40 23.61 16.84 -0.13
N LEU A 41 23.88 15.54 0.06
CA LEU A 41 24.70 14.73 -0.84
C LEU A 41 23.81 13.74 -1.57
N ASN A 42 23.91 13.69 -2.89
CA ASN A 42 23.46 12.54 -3.65
C ASN A 42 24.50 11.43 -3.47
N VAL A 43 24.13 10.34 -2.79
CA VAL A 43 25.09 9.28 -2.43
C VAL A 43 25.53 8.42 -3.62
N GLU A 44 24.77 8.46 -4.71
CA GLU A 44 25.07 7.70 -5.92
C GLU A 44 26.03 8.48 -6.83
N THR A 45 25.78 9.77 -7.03
CA THR A 45 26.59 10.62 -7.93
C THR A 45 27.74 11.35 -7.22
N GLY A 46 27.66 11.48 -5.90
CA GLY A 46 28.58 12.32 -5.10
C GLY A 46 28.32 13.82 -5.22
N GLU A 47 27.25 14.24 -5.90
CA GLU A 47 26.89 15.66 -6.06
C GLU A 47 26.41 16.26 -4.73
N PHE A 48 26.99 17.41 -4.35
CA PHE A 48 26.47 18.24 -3.27
C PHE A 48 25.53 19.30 -3.82
N PHE A 49 24.41 19.52 -3.12
CA PHE A 49 23.41 20.52 -3.50
C PHE A 49 22.74 21.13 -2.26
N THR A 50 21.98 22.21 -2.42
CA THR A 50 21.35 22.90 -1.29
C THR A 50 20.30 22.01 -0.61
N PHE A 51 20.31 21.97 0.72
CA PHE A 51 19.32 21.17 1.47
C PHE A 51 17.87 21.60 1.17
N ASP A 52 17.64 22.90 0.96
CA ASP A 52 16.32 23.44 0.61
C ASP A 52 15.80 22.89 -0.74
N ARG A 53 16.67 22.45 -1.67
CA ARG A 53 16.23 21.75 -2.88
C ARG A 53 15.47 20.48 -2.51
N VAL A 54 15.96 19.66 -1.57
CA VAL A 54 15.26 18.44 -1.15
C VAL A 54 13.88 18.79 -0.60
N ARG A 55 13.80 19.78 0.29
CA ARG A 55 12.54 20.21 0.93
C ARG A 55 11.51 20.71 -0.07
N SER A 56 11.95 21.33 -1.17
CA SER A 56 11.08 21.85 -2.23
C SER A 56 10.46 20.76 -3.13
N LEU A 57 10.95 19.51 -3.05
CA LEU A 57 10.47 18.44 -3.92
C LEU A 57 9.09 17.95 -3.47
N PRO A 58 8.20 17.61 -4.42
CA PRO A 58 6.78 17.40 -4.10
C PRO A 58 6.48 16.06 -3.44
N THR A 59 7.39 15.08 -3.50
CA THR A 59 7.14 13.71 -3.05
C THR A 59 8.39 13.09 -2.43
N GLY A 60 8.19 12.13 -1.52
CA GLY A 60 9.29 11.38 -0.93
C GLY A 60 10.13 10.59 -1.93
N TYR A 61 9.54 10.19 -3.06
CA TYR A 61 10.28 9.58 -4.17
C TYR A 61 11.23 10.58 -4.83
N ALA A 62 10.74 11.76 -5.21
CA ALA A 62 11.58 12.80 -5.79
C ALA A 62 12.72 13.19 -4.82
N MET A 63 12.42 13.26 -3.52
CA MET A 63 13.44 13.48 -2.49
C MET A 63 14.47 12.34 -2.41
N ALA A 64 14.04 11.08 -2.43
CA ALA A 64 14.92 9.92 -2.40
C ALA A 64 15.81 9.81 -3.65
N GLU A 65 15.26 10.11 -4.83
CA GLU A 65 15.97 10.15 -6.10
C GLU A 65 17.02 11.26 -6.11
N ALA A 66 16.65 12.46 -5.66
CA ALA A 66 17.60 13.57 -5.52
C ALA A 66 18.76 13.23 -4.57
N LEU A 67 18.50 12.40 -3.56
CA LEU A 67 19.51 11.95 -2.58
C LEU A 67 20.25 10.66 -3.01
N GLY A 68 19.90 10.04 -4.14
CA GLY A 68 20.63 8.88 -4.69
C GLY A 68 20.38 7.55 -3.97
N TYR A 69 19.25 7.41 -3.28
CA TYR A 69 18.88 6.15 -2.60
C TYR A 69 17.50 5.63 -2.99
N ASP A 70 16.90 6.12 -4.08
CA ASP A 70 15.61 5.63 -4.57
C ASP A 70 15.65 4.16 -5.00
N TRP A 71 16.83 3.57 -5.21
CA TRP A 71 17.02 2.13 -5.39
C TRP A 71 16.79 1.33 -4.10
N ALA A 72 16.92 1.95 -2.91
CA ALA A 72 16.84 1.25 -1.63
C ALA A 72 15.44 0.71 -1.31
N CYS A 73 14.41 1.26 -1.95
CA CYS A 73 13.05 0.71 -1.97
C CYS A 73 12.45 0.93 -3.34
N ASN A 74 11.49 0.11 -3.79
CA ASN A 74 10.73 0.39 -5.01
C ASN A 74 9.79 1.61 -4.84
N CYS A 75 10.36 2.81 -4.78
CA CYS A 75 9.61 4.05 -4.61
C CYS A 75 8.81 4.42 -5.86
N ARG A 76 9.27 4.01 -7.06
CA ARG A 76 8.52 4.07 -8.32
C ARG A 76 7.29 3.15 -8.32
N GLY A 77 7.36 2.02 -7.61
CA GLY A 77 6.30 1.02 -7.49
C GLY A 77 5.29 1.27 -6.36
N ARG A 78 5.45 2.35 -5.58
CA ARG A 78 4.43 2.76 -4.62
C ARG A 78 3.34 3.54 -5.36
N PRO A 79 2.13 2.99 -5.56
CA PRO A 79 1.04 3.77 -6.10
C PRO A 79 0.65 4.84 -5.08
N GLN A 80 0.62 6.10 -5.50
CA GLN A 80 0.21 7.25 -4.67
C GLN A 80 -1.23 7.16 -4.15
N LYS A 81 -2.00 6.18 -4.63
CA LYS A 81 -3.34 5.85 -4.15
C LYS A 81 -3.41 4.34 -3.91
N ARG A 82 -2.98 3.90 -2.73
CA ARG A 82 -3.38 2.59 -2.21
C ARG A 82 -4.78 2.76 -1.64
N PHE A 83 -5.76 2.19 -2.33
CA PHE A 83 -7.03 1.82 -1.74
C PHE A 83 -6.69 0.70 -0.75
N ASP A 84 -7.04 0.90 0.51
CA ASP A 84 -6.65 0.02 1.64
C ASP A 84 -7.84 -0.13 2.58
N GLU A 85 -8.88 -0.75 2.06
CA GLU A 85 -10.20 -0.84 2.67
C GLU A 85 -10.34 -2.07 3.56
N GLN A 86 -11.09 -1.91 4.64
CA GLN A 86 -11.61 -3.00 5.45
C GLN A 86 -13.09 -2.75 5.66
N PHE A 87 -13.91 -3.79 5.45
CA PHE A 87 -15.35 -3.68 5.55
C PHE A 87 -15.83 -4.35 6.84
N THR A 88 -16.86 -3.76 7.45
CA THR A 88 -17.59 -4.39 8.57
C THR A 88 -18.96 -4.80 8.07
N LEU A 89 -19.26 -6.10 8.16
CA LEU A 89 -20.52 -6.65 7.67
C LEU A 89 -21.58 -6.62 8.79
N ARG A 90 -22.78 -6.15 8.46
CA ARG A 90 -23.92 -6.03 9.36
C ARG A 90 -25.18 -6.56 8.69
N ASP A 91 -26.12 -7.07 9.48
CA ASP A 91 -27.49 -7.34 9.03
C ASP A 91 -28.32 -6.04 8.96
N ASP A 92 -29.57 -6.15 8.51
CA ASP A 92 -30.50 -5.02 8.38
C ASP A 92 -30.86 -4.38 9.73
N ASN A 93 -30.70 -5.12 10.83
CA ASN A 93 -30.91 -4.64 12.20
C ASN A 93 -29.62 -4.04 12.80
N GLY A 94 -28.52 -3.97 12.03
CA GLY A 94 -27.23 -3.44 12.46
C GLY A 94 -26.36 -4.41 13.27
N ARG A 95 -26.79 -5.66 13.47
CA ARG A 95 -26.03 -6.71 14.16
C ARG A 95 -24.83 -7.09 13.32
N LEU A 96 -23.67 -7.23 13.96
CA LEU A 96 -22.42 -7.60 13.30
C LEU A 96 -22.47 -9.06 12.82
N PHE A 97 -22.12 -9.30 11.57
CA PHE A 97 -21.89 -10.65 11.04
C PHE A 97 -20.49 -11.13 11.42
N ALA A 98 -20.33 -11.55 12.68
CA ALA A 98 -19.09 -12.15 13.18
C ALA A 98 -18.95 -13.61 12.73
N ASN A 99 -17.72 -14.04 12.41
CA ASN A 99 -17.40 -15.43 12.02
C ASN A 99 -18.18 -15.96 10.80
N VAL A 100 -18.54 -15.09 9.86
CA VAL A 100 -19.31 -15.43 8.66
C VAL A 100 -18.38 -15.51 7.45
N ARG A 101 -18.57 -16.54 6.62
CA ARG A 101 -17.85 -16.66 5.35
C ARG A 101 -18.30 -15.58 4.38
N TYR A 102 -17.32 -14.96 3.72
CA TYR A 102 -17.56 -13.95 2.72
C TYR A 102 -16.69 -14.16 1.48
N ARG A 103 -17.12 -13.55 0.39
CA ARG A 103 -16.41 -13.46 -0.88
C ARG A 103 -16.48 -12.02 -1.39
N ILE A 104 -15.34 -11.45 -1.74
CA ILE A 104 -15.23 -10.13 -2.39
C ILE A 104 -14.88 -10.37 -3.86
N ASP A 105 -15.72 -9.87 -4.76
CA ASP A 105 -15.43 -9.74 -6.18
C ASP A 105 -14.73 -8.40 -6.41
N THR A 106 -13.47 -8.45 -6.85
CA THR A 106 -12.65 -7.26 -7.09
C THR A 106 -12.80 -6.71 -8.51
N GLY A 107 -13.68 -7.30 -9.33
CA GLY A 107 -13.70 -7.08 -10.77
C GLY A 107 -12.61 -7.89 -11.49
N GLY A 108 -12.80 -8.13 -12.79
CA GLY A 108 -11.83 -8.86 -13.62
C GLY A 108 -11.74 -10.37 -13.35
N GLY A 109 -12.73 -10.96 -12.69
CA GLY A 109 -12.81 -12.42 -12.44
C GLY A 109 -11.97 -12.91 -11.26
N LYS A 110 -11.41 -12.00 -10.45
CA LYS A 110 -10.65 -12.34 -9.24
C LYS A 110 -11.52 -12.21 -7.99
N PHE A 111 -11.36 -13.16 -7.07
CA PHE A 111 -12.14 -13.22 -5.84
C PHE A 111 -11.24 -13.36 -4.62
N ILE A 112 -11.60 -12.66 -3.55
CA ILE A 112 -11.00 -12.81 -2.22
C ILE A 112 -12.02 -13.50 -1.34
N ASN A 113 -11.67 -14.66 -0.80
CA ASN A 113 -12.52 -15.38 0.16
C ASN A 113 -11.97 -15.18 1.56
N GLY A 114 -12.85 -15.13 2.55
CA GLY A 114 -12.44 -15.03 3.95
C GLY A 114 -13.57 -15.35 4.91
N THR A 115 -13.27 -15.21 6.20
CA THR A 115 -14.25 -15.26 7.29
C THR A 115 -14.10 -13.97 8.08
N THR A 116 -15.21 -13.34 8.43
CA THR A 116 -15.17 -12.12 9.25
C THR A 116 -14.67 -12.40 10.66
N ASP A 117 -14.02 -11.43 11.29
CA ASP A 117 -13.57 -11.56 12.68
C ASP A 117 -14.73 -11.47 13.70
N ALA A 118 -14.40 -11.53 14.99
CA ALA A 118 -15.37 -11.42 16.09
C ALA A 118 -16.14 -10.08 16.10
N THR A 119 -15.65 -9.06 15.40
CA THR A 119 -16.27 -7.74 15.24
C THR A 119 -16.92 -7.55 13.87
N GLY A 120 -17.06 -8.62 13.08
CA GLY A 120 -17.68 -8.60 11.76
C GLY A 120 -16.81 -7.98 10.66
N ARG A 121 -15.50 -7.83 10.88
CA ARG A 121 -14.61 -7.22 9.88
C ARG A 121 -14.05 -8.24 8.91
N THR A 122 -13.97 -7.87 7.64
CA THR A 122 -13.26 -8.63 6.61
C THR A 122 -11.75 -8.50 6.77
N LEU A 123 -10.99 -9.31 6.02
CA LEU A 123 -9.61 -8.98 5.70
C LEU A 123 -9.54 -7.63 5.00
N ARG A 124 -8.36 -7.01 5.11
CA ARG A 124 -8.05 -5.74 4.47
C ARG A 124 -7.71 -5.97 2.99
N VAL A 125 -8.37 -5.26 2.10
CA VAL A 125 -8.17 -5.35 0.66
C VAL A 125 -7.35 -4.14 0.23
N ARG A 126 -6.23 -4.41 -0.45
CA ARG A 126 -5.36 -3.37 -1.00
C ARG A 126 -5.51 -3.35 -2.51
N SER A 127 -5.49 -2.19 -3.13
CA SER A 127 -5.40 -2.11 -4.60
C SER A 127 -4.70 -0.84 -5.06
N ARG A 128 -4.08 -0.92 -6.24
CA ARG A 128 -3.30 0.19 -6.82
C ARG A 128 -4.18 1.21 -7.56
N VAL A 129 -5.44 0.85 -7.83
CA VAL A 129 -6.41 1.63 -8.63
C VAL A 129 -7.78 1.55 -7.95
N ALA A 130 -8.67 2.50 -8.24
CA ALA A 130 -10.04 2.45 -7.71
C ALA A 130 -10.76 1.24 -8.31
N LEU A 131 -11.33 0.38 -7.47
CA LEU A 131 -12.08 -0.80 -7.89
C LEU A 131 -13.50 -0.75 -7.32
N GLY A 132 -14.49 -1.09 -8.16
CA GLY A 132 -15.83 -1.39 -7.67
C GLY A 132 -15.85 -2.80 -7.09
N LEU A 133 -16.11 -2.92 -5.79
CA LEU A 133 -16.17 -4.21 -5.09
C LEU A 133 -17.61 -4.67 -4.90
N ARG A 134 -17.85 -5.98 -5.02
CA ARG A 134 -19.10 -6.61 -4.56
C ARG A 134 -18.76 -7.61 -3.46
N ILE A 135 -19.45 -7.51 -2.34
CA ILE A 135 -19.25 -8.40 -1.20
C ILE A 135 -20.46 -9.30 -1.05
N TYR A 136 -20.21 -10.59 -1.00
CA TYR A 136 -21.21 -11.63 -0.76
C TYR A 136 -20.88 -12.27 0.58
N ALA A 137 -21.86 -12.38 1.47
CA ALA A 137 -21.72 -13.08 2.73
C ALA A 137 -22.73 -14.21 2.79
N SER A 138 -22.28 -15.39 3.21
CA SER A 138 -23.16 -16.52 3.50
C SER A 138 -23.30 -16.66 5.00
N GLY A 139 -24.15 -15.82 5.60
CA GLY A 139 -24.64 -16.06 6.94
C GLY A 139 -25.63 -17.21 6.87
N ALA A 140 -25.42 -18.26 7.68
CA ALA A 140 -26.52 -19.14 8.03
C ALA A 140 -27.63 -18.23 8.57
N ILE A 141 -28.72 -18.14 7.83
CA ILE A 141 -30.00 -17.68 8.35
C ILE A 141 -30.27 -18.66 9.49
N GLY A 142 -29.95 -18.26 10.72
CA GLY A 142 -30.38 -18.99 11.89
C GLY A 142 -31.89 -18.89 11.88
N ASN A 143 -32.54 -19.90 11.30
CA ASN A 143 -33.93 -20.16 11.60
C ASN A 143 -33.98 -20.41 13.11
N GLU A 144 -34.88 -19.67 13.75
CA GLU A 144 -35.25 -19.77 15.16
C GLU A 144 -35.48 -21.22 15.61
#